data_AF-W5J5R4-F1
#
_entry.id   AF-W5J5R4-F1
#
_cell.length_a   1.000
_cell.length_b   1.000
_cell.length_c   1.000
_cell.angle_alpha   90.00
_cell.angle_beta   90.00
_cell.angle_gamma   90.00
#
_symmetry.space_group_name_H-M   'P 1'
#
loop_
_entity.id
_entity.type
_entity.pdbx_description
1 polymer ?
#
loop_
_entity_poly.entity_id
_entity_poly.type
_entity_poly.pdbx_seq_one_letter_code
_entity_poly.pdbx_strand_id
1 'polypeptide(L)'
;MLRQAVVLVLVFAAVTHGLQVIQCTNNRPLPDEVIIPGCASLPCTVPNQSDFNFSVRFAPTFPTSSLTVDVRASLLGLFLPYEVPEHLRNGCNNINTSCPLAAGQS
;
A
#
# COMPACT_ATOMS: atom_id res chain seq x y z
N MET A 1 26.35 -33.35 -7.47
CA MET A 1 26.42 -31.95 -7.93
C MET A 1 25.06 -31.45 -8.45
N LEU A 2 24.46 -32.05 -9.49
CA LEU A 2 23.18 -31.58 -10.07
C LEU A 2 21.99 -31.59 -9.09
N ARG A 3 21.85 -32.65 -8.28
CA ARG A 3 20.79 -32.76 -7.26
C ARG A 3 20.83 -31.65 -6.20
N GLN A 4 22.02 -31.20 -5.80
CA GLN A 4 22.18 -30.14 -4.80
C GLN A 4 21.86 -28.77 -5.39
N ALA A 5 22.19 -28.53 -6.66
CA ALA A 5 21.82 -27.31 -7.36
C ALA A 5 20.29 -27.17 -7.55
N VAL A 6 19.58 -28.27 -7.82
CA VAL A 6 18.12 -28.27 -7.97
C VAL A 6 17.40 -27.91 -6.67
N VAL A 7 17.89 -28.39 -5.52
CA VAL A 7 17.32 -28.05 -4.21
C VAL A 7 17.54 -26.57 -3.88
N LEU A 8 18.72 -26.01 -4.20
CA LEU A 8 19.03 -24.61 -3.93
C LEU A 8 18.15 -23.64 -4.77
N VAL A 9 17.84 -24.01 -6.01
CA VAL A 9 16.98 -23.21 -6.91
C VAL A 9 15.51 -23.25 -6.49
N LEU A 10 15.01 -24.40 -5.98
CA LEU A 10 13.61 -24.52 -5.53
C LEU A 10 13.33 -23.73 -4.25
N VAL A 11 14.32 -23.54 -3.37
CA VAL A 11 14.16 -22.77 -2.12
C VAL A 11 14.12 -21.26 -2.37
N PHE A 12 14.68 -20.77 -3.49
CA PHE A 12 14.75 -19.34 -3.81
C PHE A 12 13.49 -18.76 -4.48
N ALA A 13 12.50 -19.59 -4.83
CA ALA A 13 11.31 -19.16 -5.57
C ALA A 13 10.16 -18.65 -4.68
N ALA A 14 10.41 -18.31 -3.42
CA ALA A 14 9.45 -17.59 -2.58
C ALA A 14 9.41 -16.11 -2.97
N VAL A 15 8.90 -15.82 -4.17
CA VAL A 15 8.63 -14.45 -4.62
C VAL A 15 7.43 -13.96 -3.81
N THR A 16 7.69 -13.14 -2.79
CA THR A 16 6.65 -12.43 -2.03
C THR A 16 6.05 -11.37 -2.96
N HIS A 17 4.96 -11.72 -3.63
CA HIS A 17 4.19 -10.74 -4.38
C HIS A 17 3.46 -9.84 -3.38
N GLY A 18 3.49 -8.53 -3.59
CA GLY A 18 2.70 -7.59 -2.80
C GLY A 18 1.20 -7.91 -2.86
N LEU A 19 0.41 -7.40 -1.92
CA LEU A 19 -1.03 -7.64 -1.88
C LEU A 19 -1.69 -7.18 -3.19
N GLN A 20 -2.51 -8.04 -3.79
CA GLN A 20 -3.25 -7.71 -5.00
C GLN A 20 -4.37 -6.71 -4.69
N VAL A 21 -4.18 -5.44 -5.05
CA VAL A 21 -5.18 -4.38 -4.83
C VAL A 21 -6.05 -4.14 -6.06
N ILE A 22 -7.25 -3.61 -5.84
CA ILE A 22 -8.21 -3.27 -6.91
C ILE A 22 -8.05 -1.78 -7.22
N GLN A 23 -8.00 -1.44 -8.51
CA GLN A 23 -7.92 -0.05 -8.95
C GLN A 23 -9.22 0.71 -8.62
N CYS A 24 -9.09 1.86 -7.98
CA CYS A 24 -10.22 2.76 -7.73
C CYS A 24 -10.80 3.35 -9.04
N THR A 25 -12.01 3.94 -8.94
CA THR A 25 -12.65 4.64 -10.07
C THR A 25 -11.81 5.81 -10.61
N ASN A 26 -12.10 6.26 -11.84
CA ASN A 26 -11.40 7.34 -12.55
C ASN A 26 -9.95 7.04 -12.96
N ASN A 27 -9.58 5.77 -13.16
CA ASN A 27 -8.25 5.38 -13.65
C ASN A 27 -7.09 5.96 -12.84
N ARG A 28 -7.25 6.06 -11.51
CA ARG A 28 -6.14 6.46 -10.65
C ARG A 28 -5.04 5.40 -10.72
N PRO A 29 -3.75 5.79 -10.77
CA PRO A 29 -2.65 4.84 -10.80
C PRO A 29 -2.72 3.88 -9.61
N LEU A 30 -2.39 2.62 -9.86
CA LEU A 30 -2.14 1.64 -8.80
C LEU A 30 -0.81 1.98 -8.10
N PRO A 31 -0.71 1.77 -6.78
CA PRO A 31 0.57 1.81 -6.09
C PRO A 31 1.46 0.65 -6.54
N ASP A 32 2.78 0.81 -6.34
CA ASP A 32 3.75 -0.24 -6.61
C ASP A 32 3.62 -1.39 -5.62
N GLU A 33 3.29 -1.08 -4.36
CA GLU A 33 3.06 -2.07 -3.32
C GLU A 33 2.17 -1.52 -2.20
N VAL A 34 1.35 -2.41 -1.62
CA VAL A 34 0.65 -2.19 -0.36
C VAL A 34 1.06 -3.27 0.63
N ILE A 35 1.52 -2.84 1.80
CA ILE A 35 1.98 -3.71 2.88
C ILE A 35 1.01 -3.54 4.06
N ILE A 36 0.42 -4.64 4.51
CA ILE A 36 -0.43 -4.69 5.70
C ILE A 36 0.23 -5.70 6.65
N PRO A 37 0.76 -5.27 7.81
CA PRO A 37 1.40 -6.17 8.76
C PRO A 37 0.48 -7.34 9.15
N GLY A 38 1.00 -8.56 9.01
CA GLY A 38 0.24 -9.78 9.32
C GLY A 38 -0.78 -10.22 8.27
N CYS A 39 -0.88 -9.53 7.11
CA CYS A 39 -1.76 -9.93 6.01
C CYS A 39 -0.94 -10.25 4.75
N ALA A 40 -0.85 -11.54 4.41
CA ALA A 40 -0.18 -12.01 3.19
C ALA A 40 -1.17 -12.32 2.04
N SER A 41 -2.47 -12.35 2.32
CA SER A 41 -3.52 -12.64 1.35
C SER A 41 -4.82 -11.95 1.75
N LEU A 42 -5.55 -11.44 0.77
CA LEU A 42 -6.87 -10.84 1.00
C LEU A 42 -7.95 -11.92 1.20
N PRO A 43 -9.02 -11.64 1.97
CA PRO A 43 -9.25 -10.40 2.72
C PRO A 43 -8.40 -10.32 4.00
N CYS A 44 -7.91 -9.11 4.32
CA CYS A 44 -7.22 -8.88 5.59
C CYS A 44 -8.22 -8.78 6.74
N THR A 45 -7.85 -9.31 7.90
CA THR A 45 -8.61 -9.10 9.14
C THR A 45 -8.41 -7.66 9.62
N VAL A 46 -9.50 -6.90 9.68
CA VAL A 46 -9.50 -5.57 10.30
C VAL A 46 -9.92 -5.74 11.77
N PRO A 47 -9.05 -5.43 12.73
CA PRO A 47 -9.38 -5.58 14.14
C PRO A 47 -10.37 -4.50 14.59
N ASN A 48 -11.28 -4.86 15.48
CA ASN A 48 -12.27 -3.94 16.04
C ASN A 48 -11.63 -3.04 17.09
N GLN A 49 -11.99 -1.75 17.08
CA GLN A 49 -11.61 -0.77 18.12
C GLN A 49 -10.09 -0.64 18.33
N SER A 50 -9.30 -0.85 17.29
CA SER A 50 -7.86 -0.69 17.32
C SER A 50 -7.33 -0.14 16.01
N ASP A 51 -6.10 0.34 16.02
CA ASP A 51 -5.46 0.90 14.83
C ASP A 51 -5.21 -0.17 13.77
N PHE A 52 -5.53 0.18 12.52
CA PHE A 52 -5.24 -0.64 11.35
C PHE A 52 -4.11 0.01 10.56
N ASN A 53 -2.91 -0.57 10.67
CA ASN A 53 -1.70 -0.04 10.05
C ASN A 53 -1.50 -0.61 8.64
N PHE A 54 -1.11 0.25 7.71
CA PHE A 54 -0.70 -0.14 6.37
C PHE A 54 0.35 0.83 5.84
N SER A 55 1.12 0.40 4.84
CA SER A 55 2.10 1.22 4.13
C SER A 55 1.90 1.07 2.64
N VAL A 56 2.11 2.15 1.90
CA VAL A 56 1.93 2.20 0.44
C VAL A 56 3.21 2.72 -0.19
N ARG A 57 3.77 1.96 -1.13
CA ARG A 57 4.83 2.44 -2.02
C ARG A 57 4.20 2.86 -3.33
N PHE A 58 4.54 4.04 -3.80
CA PHE A 58 4.04 4.58 -5.06
C PHE A 58 5.09 5.52 -5.67
N ALA A 59 5.08 5.62 -6.99
CA ALA A 59 5.78 6.66 -7.73
C ALA A 59 4.78 7.73 -8.23
N PRO A 60 4.97 9.04 -7.92
CA PRO A 60 4.12 10.10 -8.46
C PRO A 60 4.19 10.12 -9.99
N THR A 61 3.04 10.17 -10.66
CA THR A 61 3.00 10.24 -12.14
C THR A 61 3.28 11.65 -12.68
N PHE A 62 3.21 12.67 -11.82
CA PHE A 62 3.45 14.08 -12.12
C PHE A 62 4.07 14.80 -10.91
N PRO A 63 4.76 15.95 -11.12
CA PRO A 63 5.28 16.76 -10.03
C PRO A 63 4.18 17.15 -9.04
N THR A 64 4.38 16.88 -7.77
CA THR A 64 3.34 16.97 -6.74
C THR A 64 3.81 17.83 -5.58
N SER A 65 3.18 18.98 -5.37
CA SER A 65 3.56 19.92 -4.29
C SER A 65 2.92 19.61 -2.94
N SER A 66 1.80 18.87 -2.93
CA SER A 66 1.10 18.46 -1.72
C SER A 66 0.58 17.03 -1.83
N LEU A 67 0.54 16.34 -0.69
CA LEU A 67 0.04 14.98 -0.58
C LEU A 67 -0.99 14.93 0.55
N THR A 68 -2.18 14.41 0.26
CA THR A 68 -3.27 14.27 1.23
C THR A 68 -3.67 12.81 1.34
N VAL A 69 -3.76 12.32 2.58
CA VAL A 69 -4.23 10.97 2.87
C VAL A 69 -5.75 11.01 3.09
N ASP A 70 -6.48 10.21 2.33
CA ASP A 70 -7.92 10.01 2.45
C ASP A 70 -8.20 8.50 2.54
N VAL A 71 -9.02 8.09 3.51
CA VAL A 71 -9.37 6.68 3.74
C VAL A 71 -10.89 6.55 3.69
N ARG A 72 -11.37 5.60 2.89
CA ARG A 72 -12.80 5.34 2.71
C ARG A 72 -13.08 3.87 2.93
N ALA A 73 -13.91 3.57 3.91
CA ALA A 73 -14.44 2.23 4.10
C ALA A 73 -15.77 2.11 3.34
N SER A 74 -15.97 1.00 2.63
CA SER A 74 -17.26 0.67 2.03
C SER A 74 -17.79 -0.65 2.58
N LEU A 75 -19.06 -0.66 2.95
CA LEU A 75 -19.78 -1.85 3.41
C LEU A 75 -21.12 -1.92 2.68
N LEU A 76 -21.33 -3.01 1.94
CA LEU A 76 -22.58 -3.25 1.18
C LEU A 76 -22.97 -2.07 0.26
N GLY A 77 -21.98 -1.42 -0.36
CA GLY A 77 -22.20 -0.29 -1.26
C GLY A 77 -22.41 1.07 -0.56
N LEU A 78 -22.42 1.12 0.77
CA LEU A 78 -22.43 2.35 1.55
C LEU A 78 -21.01 2.75 1.93
N PHE A 79 -20.71 4.05 1.89
CA PHE A 79 -19.47 4.58 2.43
C PHE A 79 -19.66 4.87 3.93
N LEU A 80 -18.79 4.29 4.75
CA LEU A 80 -18.77 4.56 6.18
C LEU A 80 -17.81 5.74 6.43
N PRO A 81 -18.16 6.67 7.33
CA PRO A 81 -17.23 7.71 7.74
C PRO A 81 -16.05 7.04 8.45
N TYR A 82 -14.85 7.23 7.90
CA TYR A 82 -13.60 6.80 8.52
C TYR A 82 -12.76 8.05 8.76
N GLU A 83 -12.51 8.37 10.02
CA GLU A 83 -11.75 9.56 10.37
C GLU A 83 -10.26 9.25 10.28
N VAL A 84 -9.57 9.94 9.37
CA VAL A 84 -8.11 9.92 9.31
C VAL A 84 -7.58 10.89 10.38
N PRO A 85 -6.77 10.43 11.34
CA PRO A 85 -6.17 11.30 12.34
C PRO A 85 -5.50 12.53 11.72
N GLU A 86 -5.69 13.70 12.31
CA GLU A 86 -5.28 14.98 11.70
C GLU A 86 -3.80 15.01 11.30
N HIS A 87 -2.93 14.44 12.14
CA HIS A 87 -1.48 14.37 11.90
C HIS A 87 -1.10 13.47 10.70
N LEU A 88 -1.98 12.57 10.28
CA LEU A 88 -1.79 11.70 9.11
C LEU A 88 -2.35 12.30 7.82
N ARG A 89 -3.22 13.31 7.91
CA ARG A 89 -3.89 13.90 6.73
C ARG A 89 -2.91 14.57 5.78
N ASN A 90 -1.88 15.23 6.32
CA ASN A 90 -0.78 15.75 5.51
C ASN A 90 0.22 14.63 5.21
N GLY A 91 0.08 14.00 4.05
CA GLY A 91 0.92 12.89 3.64
C GLY A 91 2.38 13.28 3.46
N CYS A 92 2.69 14.55 3.18
CA CYS A 92 4.08 15.02 3.05
C CYS A 92 4.88 14.85 4.35
N ASN A 93 4.21 14.77 5.50
CA ASN A 93 4.85 14.54 6.80
C ASN A 93 4.99 13.05 7.15
N ASN A 94 4.43 12.15 6.33
CA ASN A 94 4.24 10.73 6.64
C ASN A 94 4.88 9.82 5.58
N ILE A 95 5.88 10.33 4.87
CA ILE A 95 6.65 9.60 3.86
C ILE A 95 8.15 9.75 4.17
N ASN A 96 9.00 8.92 3.58
CA ASN A 96 10.45 8.93 3.81
C ASN A 96 11.19 10.14 3.17
N THR A 97 10.43 11.06 2.56
CA THR A 97 10.91 12.26 1.90
C THR A 97 10.02 13.44 2.29
N SER A 98 10.16 14.58 1.63
CA SER A 98 9.28 15.73 1.82
C SER A 98 8.79 16.24 0.48
N CYS A 99 7.59 16.81 0.48
CA CYS A 99 7.10 17.53 -0.69
C CYS A 99 7.96 18.79 -0.94
N PRO A 100 8.16 19.20 -2.22
CA PRO A 100 7.54 18.66 -3.43
C PRO A 100 8.17 17.35 -3.91
N LEU A 101 7.34 16.48 -4.50
CA LEU A 101 7.77 15.22 -5.11
C LEU A 101 7.97 15.39 -6.62
N ALA A 102 9.06 14.81 -7.14
CA ALA A 102 9.29 14.72 -8.58
C ALA A 102 8.46 13.58 -9.19
N ALA A 103 8.12 13.70 -10.47
CA ALA A 103 7.52 12.60 -11.21
C ALA A 103 8.48 11.41 -11.29
N GLY A 104 7.97 10.20 -11.06
CA GLY A 104 8.72 8.95 -11.07
C GLY A 104 9.59 8.69 -9.84
N GLN A 105 9.56 9.56 -8.82
CA GLN A 105 10.31 9.38 -7.58
C GLN A 105 9.68 8.24 -6.73
N SER A 106 10.48 7.26 -6.31
CA SER A 106 10.05 6.12 -5.47
C SER A 106 10.84 6.03 -4.18
#